data_AF-A0A7H4MEA3-F1
#
_entry.id   AF-A0A7H4MEA3-F1
#
_cell.length_a   1.000
_cell.length_b   1.000
_cell.length_c   1.000
_cell.angle_alpha   90.00
_cell.angle_beta   90.00
_cell.angle_gamma   90.00
#
_symmetry.space_group_name_H-M   'P 1'
#
loop_
_entity.id
_entity.type
_entity.pdbx_description
1 polymer ?
#
loop_
_entity_poly.entity_id
_entity_poly.type
_entity_poly.pdbx_seq_one_letter_code
_entity_poly.pdbx_strand_id
1 'polypeptide(L)'
;MAIAILLQAFATNVWQLFILRAIMGLTSGYIPNAMALVASQVPRERSGWALSTLSTAQISGVIGGPLLGGFLADHVGLRMVFFITAILLTISFLVTLFLIKEGGRPQVSKSERLTGKQVLASLPYPGLVISLFFTTLVIQLCNGSIGPILALFIKSMAPDSNNIAFLAGMIAAVPGVSALISAPRLGKLGDRIGTSRILLATLCCAVVMFFAMSFVTTRCNWVRCVSCSALPMARCSRRCRLYC
;
A
#
# COMPACT_ATOMS: atom_id res chain seq x y z
N MET A 1 -8.33 5.54 14.29
CA MET A 1 -8.30 4.28 13.52
C MET A 1 -8.66 3.04 14.35
N ALA A 2 -8.01 2.78 15.50
CA ALA A 2 -8.24 1.56 16.30
C ALA A 2 -9.72 1.29 16.65
N ILE A 3 -10.43 2.29 17.19
CA ILE A 3 -11.85 2.18 17.56
C ILE A 3 -12.73 1.86 16.33
N ALA A 4 -12.46 2.51 15.20
CA ALA A 4 -13.24 2.28 13.97
C ALA A 4 -13.07 0.85 13.45
N ILE A 5 -11.86 0.28 13.55
CA ILE A 5 -11.57 -1.11 13.18
C ILE A 5 -12.21 -2.09 14.17
N LEU A 6 -12.19 -1.79 15.47
CA LEU A 6 -12.88 -2.59 16.47
C LEU A 6 -14.38 -2.66 16.20
N LEU A 7 -15.01 -1.52 15.87
CA LEU A 7 -16.43 -1.46 15.52
C LEU A 7 -16.76 -2.20 14.23
N GLN A 8 -15.81 -2.34 13.29
CA GLN A 8 -16.02 -3.15 12.08
C GLN A 8 -16.21 -4.64 12.40
N ALA A 9 -15.64 -5.13 13.50
CA ALA A 9 -15.84 -6.52 13.94
C ALA A 9 -17.30 -6.84 14.31
N PHE A 10 -18.04 -5.83 14.78
CA PHE A 10 -19.44 -5.94 15.18
C PHE A 10 -20.42 -5.53 14.09
N ALA A 11 -19.94 -5.06 12.94
CA ALA A 11 -20.81 -4.60 11.87
C ALA A 11 -21.59 -5.78 11.27
N THR A 12 -22.91 -5.67 11.30
CA THR A 12 -23.84 -6.66 10.73
C THR A 12 -24.39 -6.23 9.38
N ASN A 13 -24.29 -4.94 9.05
CA ASN A 13 -24.83 -4.35 7.82
C ASN A 13 -23.74 -3.68 6.96
N VAL A 14 -23.92 -3.72 5.64
CA VAL A 14 -23.01 -3.10 4.67
C VAL A 14 -22.91 -1.58 4.87
N TRP A 15 -24.02 -0.91 5.19
CA TRP A 15 -24.04 0.53 5.49
C TRP A 15 -23.19 0.91 6.71
N GLN A 16 -23.18 0.05 7.74
CA GLN A 16 -22.32 0.27 8.91
C GLN A 16 -20.84 0.15 8.52
N LEU A 17 -20.47 -0.86 7.73
CA LEU A 17 -19.11 -1.01 7.22
C LEU A 17 -18.69 0.18 6.35
N PHE A 18 -19.60 0.70 5.51
CA PHE A 18 -19.34 1.86 4.66
C PHE A 18 -19.04 3.12 5.49
N ILE A 19 -19.87 3.42 6.49
CA ILE A 19 -19.66 4.55 7.40
C ILE A 19 -18.35 4.40 8.18
N LEU A 20 -18.08 3.20 8.71
CA LEU A 20 -16.84 2.92 9.45
C LEU A 20 -15.59 3.03 8.56
N ARG A 21 -15.70 2.67 7.27
CA ARG A 21 -14.65 2.90 6.26
C ARG A 21 -14.43 4.38 5.99
N ALA A 22 -15.50 5.19 5.93
CA ALA A 22 -15.38 6.64 5.80
C ALA A 22 -14.66 7.27 7.00
N ILE A 23 -15.00 6.86 8.23
CA ILE A 23 -14.32 7.30 9.47
C ILE A 23 -12.85 6.87 9.47
N MET A 24 -12.57 5.64 9.03
CA MET A 24 -11.20 5.15 8.86
C MET A 24 -10.43 6.01 7.85
N GLY A 25 -11.06 6.41 6.75
CA GLY A 25 -10.50 7.34 5.76
C GLY A 25 -10.16 8.70 6.35
N LEU A 26 -11.08 9.32 7.11
CA LEU A 26 -10.85 10.60 7.79
C LEU A 26 -9.67 10.52 8.76
N THR A 27 -9.56 9.42 9.51
CA THR A 27 -8.47 9.23 10.48
C THR A 27 -7.13 8.83 9.83
N SER A 28 -7.10 8.50 8.54
CA SER A 28 -5.86 8.17 7.81
C SER A 28 -4.93 9.36 7.59
N GLY A 29 -5.43 10.60 7.76
CA GLY A 29 -4.62 11.83 7.75
C GLY A 29 -3.49 11.86 8.79
N TYR A 30 -3.50 10.92 9.74
CA TYR A 30 -2.37 10.66 10.63
C TYR A 30 -1.07 10.28 9.87
N ILE A 31 -1.16 9.55 8.75
CA ILE A 31 0.03 9.08 8.00
C ILE A 31 0.90 10.25 7.54
N PRO A 32 0.39 11.24 6.76
CA PRO A 32 1.20 12.38 6.36
C PRO A 32 1.63 13.26 7.54
N ASN A 33 0.82 13.35 8.61
CA ASN A 33 1.22 14.07 9.83
C ASN A 33 2.41 13.41 10.53
N ALA A 34 2.44 12.07 10.60
CA ALA A 34 3.56 11.33 11.16
C ALA A 34 4.82 11.51 10.30
N MET A 35 4.69 11.48 8.97
CA MET A 35 5.82 11.78 8.07
C MET A 35 6.34 13.19 8.28
N ALA A 36 5.46 14.19 8.39
CA ALA A 36 5.83 15.58 8.62
C ALA A 36 6.51 15.78 9.99
N LEU A 37 6.00 15.12 11.04
CA LEU A 37 6.61 15.15 12.37
C LEU A 37 8.05 14.63 12.32
N VAL A 38 8.26 13.44 11.74
CA VAL A 38 9.62 12.88 11.63
C VAL A 38 10.53 13.74 10.75
N ALA A 39 10.02 14.28 9.64
CA ALA A 39 10.78 15.19 8.80
C ALA A 39 11.19 16.48 9.53
N SER A 40 10.36 16.99 10.45
CA SER A 40 10.65 18.20 11.24
C SER A 40 11.67 17.99 12.36
N GLN A 41 11.83 16.76 12.82
CA GLN A 41 12.72 16.40 13.95
C GLN A 41 14.11 15.95 13.49
N VAL A 42 14.29 15.63 12.21
CA VAL A 42 15.55 15.09 11.66
C VAL A 42 16.31 16.18 10.91
N PRO A 43 17.64 16.34 11.13
CA PRO A 43 18.44 17.32 10.40
C PRO A 43 18.38 17.08 8.88
N ARG A 44 18.42 18.16 8.09
CA ARG A 44 18.15 18.13 6.64
C ARG A 44 19.05 17.12 5.90
N GLU A 45 20.28 16.96 6.35
CA GLU A 45 21.29 16.06 5.77
C GLU A 45 20.93 14.57 5.93
N ARG A 46 20.13 14.23 6.96
CA ARG A 46 19.71 12.84 7.26
C ARG A 46 18.22 12.58 7.03
N SER A 47 17.47 13.59 6.58
CA SER A 47 16.03 13.51 6.31
C SER A 47 15.66 12.36 5.36
N GLY A 48 16.47 12.13 4.32
CA GLY A 48 16.29 11.02 3.38
C GLY A 48 16.42 9.64 4.04
N TRP A 49 17.37 9.44 4.95
CA TRP A 49 17.52 8.19 5.69
C TRP A 49 16.32 7.93 6.62
N ALA A 50 15.85 8.96 7.33
CA ALA A 50 14.69 8.82 8.22
C ALA A 50 13.39 8.53 7.44
N LEU A 51 13.12 9.26 6.37
CA LEU A 51 11.94 9.05 5.52
C LEU A 51 11.99 7.71 4.78
N SER A 52 13.17 7.27 4.32
CA SER A 52 13.33 5.96 3.70
C SER A 52 13.14 4.81 4.69
N THR A 53 13.56 4.98 5.96
CA THR A 53 13.30 4.02 7.04
C THR A 53 11.79 3.90 7.31
N LEU A 54 11.10 5.04 7.41
CA LEU A 54 9.64 5.08 7.55
C LEU A 54 8.92 4.42 6.36
N SER A 55 9.34 4.72 5.14
CA SER A 55 8.77 4.12 3.93
C SER A 55 9.03 2.61 3.88
N THR A 56 10.21 2.15 4.32
CA THR A 56 10.53 0.72 4.41
C THR A 56 9.62 0.01 5.41
N ALA A 57 9.37 0.61 6.58
CA ALA A 57 8.41 0.09 7.54
C ALA A 57 6.99 0.03 6.96
N GLN A 58 6.58 1.05 6.19
CA GLN A 58 5.28 1.06 5.52
C GLN A 58 5.16 -0.05 4.46
N ILE A 59 6.16 -0.22 3.59
CA ILE A 59 6.19 -1.29 2.58
C ILE A 59 6.18 -2.66 3.27
N SER A 60 6.92 -2.81 4.37
CA SER A 60 6.90 -4.04 5.17
C SER A 60 5.50 -4.35 5.71
N GLY A 61 4.76 -3.33 6.14
CA GLY A 61 3.35 -3.45 6.53
C GLY A 61 2.43 -3.82 5.35
N VAL A 62 2.67 -3.30 4.15
CA VAL A 62 1.91 -3.66 2.93
C VAL A 62 2.16 -5.11 2.52
N ILE A 63 3.35 -5.65 2.75
CA ILE A 63 3.68 -7.06 2.48
C ILE A 63 3.08 -7.95 3.58
N GLY A 64 3.38 -7.63 4.85
CA GLY A 64 2.98 -8.45 5.99
C GLY A 64 1.48 -8.43 6.28
N GLY A 65 0.81 -7.31 6.01
CA GLY A 65 -0.61 -7.11 6.32
C GLY A 65 -1.53 -8.09 5.61
N PRO A 66 -1.53 -8.18 4.26
CA PRO A 66 -2.34 -9.15 3.52
C PRO A 66 -1.96 -10.61 3.80
N LEU A 67 -0.67 -10.90 4.02
CA LEU A 67 -0.21 -12.26 4.35
C LEU A 67 -0.76 -12.74 5.70
N LEU A 68 -0.54 -11.96 6.76
CA LEU A 68 -1.02 -12.27 8.10
C LEU A 68 -2.54 -12.18 8.18
N GLY A 69 -3.14 -11.17 7.54
CA GLY A 69 -4.57 -10.97 7.50
C GLY A 69 -5.32 -12.07 6.76
N GLY A 70 -4.81 -12.51 5.61
CA GLY A 70 -5.37 -13.62 4.84
C GLY A 70 -5.25 -14.96 5.58
N PHE A 71 -4.07 -15.22 6.19
CA PHE A 71 -3.86 -16.40 7.02
C PHE A 71 -4.82 -16.46 8.21
N LEU A 72 -4.92 -15.36 8.98
CA LEU A 72 -5.85 -15.28 10.10
C LEU A 72 -7.31 -15.34 9.64
N ALA A 73 -7.65 -14.75 8.49
CA ALA A 73 -9.01 -14.79 7.97
C ALA A 73 -9.49 -16.21 7.65
N ASP A 74 -8.63 -17.05 7.08
CA ASP A 74 -8.98 -18.44 6.75
C ASP A 74 -9.05 -19.34 8.00
N HIS A 75 -8.20 -19.12 9.02
CA HIS A 75 -8.14 -19.97 10.21
C HIS A 75 -9.06 -19.56 11.36
N VAL A 76 -9.17 -18.26 11.65
CA VAL A 76 -9.91 -17.73 12.81
C VAL A 76 -11.09 -16.84 12.41
N GLY A 77 -11.32 -16.66 11.11
CA GLY A 77 -12.43 -15.89 10.56
C GLY A 77 -12.20 -14.38 10.55
N LEU A 78 -12.87 -13.68 9.64
CA LEU A 78 -12.70 -12.23 9.41
C LEU A 78 -12.98 -11.37 10.66
N ARG A 79 -13.93 -11.75 11.51
CA ARG A 79 -14.25 -11.00 12.74
C ARG A 79 -13.06 -10.95 13.71
N MET A 80 -12.36 -12.08 13.89
CA MET A 80 -11.19 -12.13 14.77
C MET A 80 -10.02 -11.31 14.21
N VAL A 81 -9.87 -11.23 12.88
CA VAL A 81 -8.87 -10.36 12.25
C VAL A 81 -9.09 -8.90 12.62
N PHE A 82 -10.34 -8.42 12.64
CA PHE A 82 -10.64 -7.05 13.06
C PHE A 82 -10.32 -6.79 14.54
N PHE A 83 -10.56 -7.76 15.44
CA PHE A 83 -10.16 -7.65 16.84
C PHE A 83 -8.64 -7.58 17.02
N ILE A 84 -7.91 -8.50 16.39
CA ILE A 84 -6.44 -8.56 16.47
C ILE A 84 -5.82 -7.26 15.95
N THR A 85 -6.30 -6.77 14.80
CA THR A 85 -5.82 -5.50 14.23
C THR A 85 -6.16 -4.29 15.09
N ALA A 86 -7.34 -4.26 15.73
CA ALA A 86 -7.68 -3.21 16.69
C ALA A 86 -6.75 -3.21 17.91
N ILE A 87 -6.41 -4.40 18.46
CA ILE A 87 -5.47 -4.55 19.57
C ILE A 87 -4.08 -4.07 19.16
N LEU A 88 -3.56 -4.51 18.01
CA LEU A 88 -2.25 -4.08 17.51
C LEU A 88 -2.17 -2.56 17.31
N LEU A 89 -3.23 -1.94 16.78
CA LEU A 89 -3.28 -0.48 16.64
C LEU A 89 -3.39 0.24 17.98
N THR A 90 -4.05 -0.37 18.97
CA THR A 90 -4.13 0.19 20.32
C THR A 90 -2.77 0.13 21.00
N ILE A 91 -2.03 -0.98 20.85
CA ILE A 91 -0.65 -1.10 21.34
C ILE A 91 0.25 -0.05 20.66
N SER A 92 0.15 0.11 19.33
CA SER A 92 0.89 1.15 18.61
C SER A 92 0.57 2.56 19.11
N PHE A 93 -0.70 2.84 19.42
CA PHE A 93 -1.12 4.09 20.04
C PHE A 93 -0.50 4.28 21.43
N LEU A 94 -0.53 3.27 22.31
CA LEU A 94 0.07 3.34 23.64
C LEU A 94 1.59 3.54 23.57
N VAL A 95 2.27 2.81 22.69
CA VAL A 95 3.71 2.99 22.46
C VAL A 95 4.00 4.42 22.01
N THR A 96 3.24 4.93 21.05
CA THR A 96 3.38 6.32 20.55
C THR A 96 3.13 7.32 21.68
N LEU A 97 2.10 7.11 22.51
CA LEU A 97 1.72 7.99 23.60
C LEU A 97 2.79 8.08 24.71
N PHE A 98 3.41 6.94 25.06
CA PHE A 98 4.38 6.88 26.15
C PHE A 98 5.83 7.10 25.72
N LEU A 99 6.24 6.64 24.53
CA LEU A 99 7.62 6.78 24.06
C LEU A 99 7.88 8.10 23.33
N ILE A 100 6.90 8.66 22.62
CA ILE A 100 7.11 9.92 21.89
C ILE A 100 7.00 11.08 22.88
N LYS A 101 8.15 11.43 23.46
CA LYS A 101 8.31 12.71 24.13
C LYS A 101 8.59 13.77 23.07
N GLU A 102 7.61 14.63 22.83
CA GLU A 102 7.83 15.85 22.04
C GLU A 102 8.88 16.71 22.77
N GLY A 103 10.09 16.78 22.22
CA GLY A 103 11.07 17.80 22.61
C GLY A 103 10.51 19.21 22.37
N GLY A 104 11.00 20.19 23.12
CA GLY A 104 10.47 21.56 23.18
C GLY A 104 9.98 22.09 21.82
N ARG A 105 8.67 22.30 21.73
CA ARG A 105 7.99 22.80 20.53
C ARG A 105 8.61 24.14 20.12
N PRO A 106 9.07 24.33 18.87
CA PRO A 106 9.14 25.68 18.33
C PRO A 106 7.71 26.25 18.38
N GLN A 107 7.53 27.33 19.15
CA GLN A 107 6.28 28.07 19.28
C GLN A 107 5.96 28.69 17.92
N VAL A 108 5.30 27.95 17.03
CA VAL A 108 4.72 28.53 15.81
C VAL A 108 3.56 29.40 16.26
N SER A 109 3.77 30.71 16.19
CA SER A 109 2.80 31.73 16.55
C SER A 109 1.48 31.52 15.82
N LYS A 110 0.37 31.72 16.53
CA LYS A 110 -1.01 31.66 16.01
C LYS A 110 -1.22 32.55 14.75
N SER A 111 -0.34 33.53 14.54
CA SER A 111 -0.31 34.45 13.39
C SER A 111 0.20 33.84 12.07
N GLU A 112 0.79 32.65 12.10
CA GLU A 112 1.45 32.03 10.92
C GLU A 112 0.65 30.87 10.32
N ARG A 113 -0.59 30.65 10.82
CA ARG A 113 -1.52 29.68 10.24
C ARG A 113 -2.03 30.21 8.90
N LEU A 114 -1.36 29.83 7.82
CA LEU A 114 -1.82 30.09 6.47
C LEU A 114 -3.21 29.47 6.27
N THR A 115 -4.17 30.30 5.85
CA THR A 115 -5.51 29.84 5.46
C THR A 115 -5.41 28.96 4.22
N GLY A 116 -6.25 27.94 4.04
CA GLY A 116 -6.13 26.98 2.91
C GLY A 116 -6.00 27.60 1.52
N LYS A 117 -6.58 28.79 1.29
CA LYS A 117 -6.38 29.58 0.06
C LYS A 117 -4.99 30.23 -0.03
N GLN A 118 -4.42 30.67 1.09
CA GLN A 118 -3.05 31.20 1.17
C GLN A 118 -2.01 30.08 1.04
N VAL A 119 -2.29 28.86 1.54
CA VAL A 119 -1.45 27.69 1.27
C VAL A 119 -1.37 27.44 -0.23
N LEU A 120 -2.51 27.46 -0.94
CA LEU A 120 -2.59 27.28 -2.39
C LEU A 120 -1.87 28.41 -3.17
N ALA A 121 -1.97 29.66 -2.68
CA ALA A 121 -1.31 30.82 -3.27
C ALA A 121 0.21 30.85 -3.02
N SER A 122 0.69 30.23 -1.94
CA SER A 122 2.12 30.11 -1.62
C SER A 122 2.83 29.02 -2.42
N LEU A 123 2.13 28.21 -3.23
CA LEU A 123 2.80 27.23 -4.08
C LEU A 123 3.44 27.91 -5.28
N PRO A 124 4.76 27.71 -5.52
CA PRO A 124 5.45 28.33 -6.64
C PRO A 124 4.94 27.86 -8.02
N TYR A 125 4.25 26.71 -8.10
CA TYR A 125 3.68 26.16 -9.34
C TYR A 125 2.34 25.42 -9.08
N PRO A 126 1.21 26.12 -8.88
CA PRO A 126 -0.06 25.49 -8.51
C PRO A 126 -0.58 24.52 -9.58
N GLY A 127 -0.38 24.82 -10.87
CA GLY A 127 -0.78 23.94 -11.97
C GLY A 127 -0.02 22.59 -11.97
N LEU A 128 1.26 22.59 -11.61
CA LEU A 128 2.07 21.37 -11.53
C LEU A 128 1.64 20.50 -10.35
N VAL A 129 1.32 21.12 -9.21
CA VAL A 129 0.83 20.39 -8.03
C VAL A 129 -0.56 19.80 -8.26
N ILE A 130 -1.45 20.52 -8.95
CA ILE A 130 -2.75 19.99 -9.36
C ILE A 130 -2.57 18.80 -10.32
N SER A 131 -1.66 18.92 -11.30
CA SER A 131 -1.32 17.81 -12.20
C SER A 131 -0.80 16.58 -11.44
N LEU A 132 0.09 16.78 -10.46
CA LEU A 132 0.60 15.72 -9.59
C LEU A 132 -0.49 15.08 -8.73
N PHE A 133 -1.43 15.89 -8.22
CA PHE A 133 -2.56 15.40 -7.45
C PHE A 133 -3.46 14.50 -8.29
N PHE A 134 -3.86 14.95 -9.49
CA PHE A 134 -4.71 14.17 -10.38
C PHE A 134 -4.02 12.89 -10.87
N THR A 135 -2.75 12.96 -11.28
CA THR A 135 -2.01 11.78 -11.71
C THR A 135 -1.86 10.76 -10.57
N THR A 136 -1.54 11.21 -9.36
CA THR A 136 -1.45 10.32 -8.19
C THR A 136 -2.81 9.75 -7.81
N LEU A 137 -3.89 10.54 -7.88
CA LEU A 137 -5.26 10.08 -7.63
C LEU A 137 -5.65 8.94 -8.58
N VAL A 138 -5.38 9.08 -9.88
CA VAL A 138 -5.66 8.05 -10.89
C VAL A 138 -4.86 6.78 -10.58
N ILE A 139 -3.56 6.91 -10.27
CA ILE A 139 -2.71 5.77 -9.89
C ILE A 139 -3.29 5.03 -8.67
N GLN A 140 -3.75 5.76 -7.65
CA GLN A 140 -4.32 5.17 -6.45
C GLN A 140 -5.68 4.49 -6.69
N LEU A 141 -6.53 5.05 -7.57
CA LEU A 141 -7.80 4.42 -7.98
C LEU A 141 -7.56 3.11 -8.73
N CYS A 142 -6.59 3.09 -9.65
CA CYS A 142 -6.18 1.89 -10.36
C CYS A 142 -5.68 0.82 -9.38
N ASN A 143 -4.75 1.17 -8.48
CA ASN A 143 -4.23 0.23 -7.48
C ASN A 143 -5.30 -0.28 -6.52
N GLY A 144 -6.22 0.59 -6.08
CA GLY A 144 -7.31 0.23 -5.17
C GLY A 144 -8.30 -0.78 -5.75
N SER A 145 -8.45 -0.81 -7.08
CA SER A 145 -9.38 -1.71 -7.78
C SER A 145 -8.86 -3.14 -7.93
N ILE A 146 -7.53 -3.33 -7.91
CA ILE A 146 -6.90 -4.65 -8.14
C ILE A 146 -7.29 -5.64 -7.03
N GLY A 147 -7.36 -5.19 -5.78
CA GLY A 147 -7.60 -6.06 -4.61
C GLY A 147 -8.94 -6.84 -4.67
N PRO A 148 -10.10 -6.17 -4.80
CA PRO A 148 -11.40 -6.84 -4.85
C PRO A 148 -11.58 -7.74 -6.08
N ILE A 149 -11.12 -7.30 -7.25
CA ILE A 149 -11.22 -8.05 -8.50
C ILE A 149 -10.44 -9.37 -8.39
N LEU A 150 -9.24 -9.31 -7.82
CA LEU A 150 -8.40 -10.48 -7.61
C LEU A 150 -9.04 -11.49 -6.66
N ALA A 151 -9.61 -11.05 -5.54
CA ALA A 151 -10.29 -11.94 -4.60
C ALA A 151 -11.51 -12.64 -5.25
N LEU A 152 -12.29 -11.91 -6.04
CA LEU A 152 -13.42 -12.46 -6.80
C LEU A 152 -12.97 -13.46 -7.87
N PHE A 153 -11.84 -13.22 -8.52
CA PHE A 153 -11.29 -14.09 -9.55
C PHE A 153 -10.74 -15.40 -8.97
N ILE A 154 -10.08 -15.37 -7.81
CA ILE A 154 -9.61 -16.59 -7.13
C ILE A 154 -10.80 -17.47 -6.76
N LYS A 155 -11.87 -16.85 -6.25
CA LYS A 155 -13.12 -17.56 -5.91
C LYS A 155 -13.77 -18.24 -7.11
N SER A 156 -13.67 -17.66 -8.31
CA SER A 156 -14.27 -18.25 -9.53
C SER A 156 -13.40 -19.33 -10.19
N MET A 157 -12.09 -19.37 -9.92
CA MET A 157 -11.17 -20.35 -10.50
C MET A 157 -10.92 -21.58 -9.64
N ALA A 158 -11.03 -21.49 -8.31
CA ALA A 158 -10.79 -22.60 -7.40
C ALA A 158 -11.92 -22.71 -6.34
N PRO A 159 -13.08 -23.27 -6.69
CA PRO A 159 -14.22 -23.38 -5.77
C PRO A 159 -13.92 -24.21 -4.51
N ASP A 160 -13.03 -25.20 -4.61
CA ASP A 160 -12.73 -26.19 -3.55
C ASP A 160 -11.53 -25.84 -2.66
N SER A 161 -10.87 -24.70 -2.87
CA SER A 161 -9.73 -24.33 -2.02
C SER A 161 -10.21 -23.68 -0.72
N ASN A 162 -9.96 -24.34 0.42
CA ASN A 162 -10.29 -23.83 1.76
C ASN A 162 -9.49 -22.57 2.21
N ASN A 163 -8.59 -22.04 1.37
CA ASN A 163 -7.65 -20.97 1.74
C ASN A 163 -7.68 -19.77 0.76
N ILE A 164 -8.87 -19.30 0.42
CA ILE A 164 -9.06 -18.23 -0.58
C ILE A 164 -8.44 -16.91 -0.07
N ALA A 165 -8.59 -16.58 1.22
CA ALA A 165 -8.11 -15.31 1.76
C ALA A 165 -6.57 -15.29 1.86
N PHE A 166 -5.95 -16.41 2.21
CA PHE A 166 -4.50 -16.55 2.24
C PHE A 166 -3.89 -16.46 0.84
N LEU A 167 -4.48 -17.11 -0.17
CA LEU A 167 -4.01 -17.02 -1.55
C LEU A 167 -4.12 -15.59 -2.10
N ALA A 168 -5.25 -14.91 -1.83
CA ALA A 168 -5.43 -13.50 -2.16
C ALA A 168 -4.41 -12.61 -1.44
N GLY A 169 -4.13 -12.90 -0.16
CA GLY A 169 -3.12 -12.22 0.64
C GLY A 169 -1.70 -12.36 0.07
N MET A 170 -1.32 -13.56 -0.39
CA MET A 170 -0.02 -13.78 -1.03
C MET A 170 0.15 -12.97 -2.31
N ILE A 171 -0.86 -12.95 -3.18
CA ILE A 171 -0.79 -12.20 -4.43
C ILE A 171 -0.81 -10.68 -4.16
N ALA A 172 -1.57 -10.22 -3.16
CA ALA A 172 -1.58 -8.83 -2.72
C ALA A 172 -0.24 -8.37 -2.12
N ALA A 173 0.60 -9.29 -1.65
CA ALA A 173 1.95 -8.98 -1.16
C ALA A 173 2.99 -8.84 -2.28
N VAL A 174 2.74 -9.39 -3.47
CA VAL A 174 3.68 -9.34 -4.62
C VAL A 174 4.06 -7.90 -5.02
N PRO A 175 3.12 -6.94 -5.15
CA PRO A 175 3.48 -5.54 -5.42
C PRO A 175 4.36 -4.92 -4.33
N GLY A 176 4.16 -5.29 -3.07
CA GLY A 176 4.99 -4.80 -1.96
C GLY A 176 6.42 -5.33 -2.06
N VAL A 177 6.59 -6.63 -2.34
CA VAL A 177 7.90 -7.26 -2.52
C VAL A 177 8.62 -6.68 -3.74
N SER A 178 7.91 -6.50 -4.86
CA SER A 178 8.48 -5.91 -6.07
C SER A 178 8.92 -4.46 -5.83
N ALA A 179 8.13 -3.67 -5.10
CA ALA A 179 8.49 -2.31 -4.70
C ALA A 179 9.72 -2.29 -3.77
N LEU A 180 9.79 -3.19 -2.78
CA LEU A 180 10.91 -3.28 -1.84
C LEU A 180 12.24 -3.60 -2.55
N ILE A 181 12.19 -4.47 -3.57
CA ILE A 181 13.35 -4.87 -4.39
C ILE A 181 13.73 -3.77 -5.40
N SER A 182 12.73 -3.10 -5.98
CA SER A 182 12.89 -2.16 -7.09
C SER A 182 13.25 -0.75 -6.62
N ALA A 183 12.63 -0.26 -5.54
CA ALA A 183 12.82 1.09 -5.02
C ALA A 183 14.30 1.46 -4.76
N PRO A 184 15.10 0.66 -4.03
CA PRO A 184 16.51 0.99 -3.80
C PRO A 184 17.39 0.85 -5.05
N ARG A 185 17.06 -0.09 -5.96
CA ARG A 185 17.83 -0.31 -7.20
C ARG A 185 17.60 0.81 -8.20
N LEU A 186 16.34 1.13 -8.49
CA LEU A 186 15.98 2.20 -9.41
C LEU A 186 16.27 3.58 -8.80
N GLY A 187 16.16 3.76 -7.48
CA GLY A 187 16.55 5.00 -6.81
C GLY A 187 18.03 5.31 -6.98
N LYS A 188 18.92 4.37 -6.63
CA LYS A 188 20.38 4.53 -6.83
C LYS A 188 20.78 4.74 -8.28
N LEU A 189 20.08 4.08 -9.21
CA LEU A 189 20.29 4.27 -10.64
C LEU A 189 19.81 5.67 -11.07
N GLY A 190 18.70 6.13 -10.50
CA GLY A 190 18.08 7.46 -10.63
C GLY A 190 19.09 8.57 -10.36
N ASP A 191 19.74 8.46 -9.21
CA ASP A 191 20.71 9.44 -8.73
C ASP A 191 21.99 9.49 -9.61
N ARG A 192 22.32 8.42 -10.35
CA ARG A 192 23.51 8.35 -11.21
C ARG A 192 23.27 8.76 -12.66
N ILE A 193 22.15 8.36 -13.26
CA ILE A 193 21.90 8.48 -14.71
C ILE A 193 20.92 9.65 -15.02
N GLY A 194 20.34 10.25 -13.98
CA GLY A 194 19.35 11.31 -14.08
C GLY A 194 17.93 10.75 -14.09
N THR A 195 17.10 11.28 -13.19
CA THR A 195 15.73 10.82 -12.91
C THR A 195 14.86 10.77 -14.17
N SER A 196 15.02 11.74 -15.09
CA SER A 196 14.24 11.83 -16.32
C SER A 196 14.44 10.64 -17.27
N ARG A 197 15.69 10.18 -17.45
CA ARG A 197 15.98 9.05 -18.37
C ARG A 197 15.41 7.73 -17.86
N ILE A 198 15.48 7.53 -16.55
CA ILE A 198 14.94 6.33 -15.91
C ILE A 198 13.42 6.32 -15.91
N LEU A 199 12.80 7.49 -15.70
CA LEU A 199 11.35 7.63 -15.78
C LEU A 199 10.83 7.31 -17.18
N LEU A 200 11.55 7.73 -18.24
CA LEU A 200 11.21 7.35 -19.62
C LEU A 200 11.40 5.85 -19.88
N ALA A 201 12.50 5.27 -19.40
CA ALA A 201 12.80 3.85 -19.58
C ALA A 201 11.79 2.93 -18.88
N THR A 202 11.38 3.25 -17.65
CA THR A 202 10.34 2.50 -16.92
C THR A 202 8.98 2.66 -17.57
N LEU A 203 8.67 3.84 -18.11
CA LEU A 203 7.44 4.07 -18.86
C LEU A 203 7.37 3.21 -20.13
N CYS A 204 8.44 3.17 -20.92
CA CYS A 204 8.52 2.29 -22.09
C CYS A 204 8.41 0.81 -21.71
N CYS A 205 9.10 0.38 -20.64
CA CYS A 205 9.01 -0.99 -20.13
C CYS A 205 7.58 -1.34 -19.69
N ALA A 206 6.88 -0.42 -19.01
CA ALA A 206 5.50 -0.62 -18.58
C ALA A 206 4.55 -0.77 -19.79
N VAL A 207 4.71 0.03 -20.84
CA VAL A 207 3.92 -0.09 -22.08
C VAL A 207 4.13 -1.46 -22.74
N VAL A 208 5.39 -1.93 -22.83
CA VAL A 208 5.70 -3.26 -23.38
C VAL A 208 5.08 -4.37 -22.54
N MET A 209 5.13 -4.27 -21.22
CA MET A 209 4.50 -5.26 -20.33
C MET A 209 2.98 -5.27 -20.44
N PHE A 210 2.32 -4.10 -20.48
CA PHE A 210 0.87 -4.04 -20.68
C PHE A 210 0.46 -4.57 -22.06
N PHE A 211 1.24 -4.28 -23.10
CA PHE A 211 1.02 -4.82 -24.43
C PHE A 211 1.15 -6.34 -24.44
N ALA A 212 2.18 -6.90 -23.79
CA ALA A 212 2.34 -8.36 -23.64
C ALA A 212 1.17 -8.99 -22.86
N MET A 213 0.66 -8.31 -21.83
CA MET A 213 -0.49 -8.76 -21.04
C MET A 213 -1.77 -8.82 -21.87
N SER A 214 -1.92 -7.96 -22.89
CA SER A 214 -3.06 -7.98 -23.82
C SER A 214 -3.13 -9.25 -24.67
N PHE A 215 -1.99 -9.90 -24.98
CA PHE A 215 -1.98 -11.19 -25.70
C PHE A 215 -2.33 -12.39 -24.80
N VAL A 216 -2.35 -12.20 -23.47
CA VAL A 216 -2.72 -13.24 -22.50
C VAL A 216 -4.24 -13.20 -22.26
N THR A 217 -5.01 -13.49 -23.31
CA THR A 217 -6.49 -13.53 -23.26
C THR A 217 -7.04 -14.91 -22.89
N THR A 218 -6.21 -15.96 -22.89
CA THR A 218 -6.65 -17.32 -22.54
C THR A 218 -6.50 -17.58 -21.04
N ARG A 219 -7.62 -17.93 -20.36
CA ARG A 219 -7.76 -18.24 -18.91
C ARG A 219 -6.64 -19.12 -18.32
N CYS A 220 -6.00 -19.96 -19.13
CA CYS A 220 -4.94 -20.88 -18.72
C CYS A 220 -3.53 -20.23 -18.67
N ASN A 221 -3.24 -19.21 -19.49
CA ASN A 221 -1.92 -18.59 -19.56
C ASN A 221 -1.67 -17.57 -18.43
N TRP A 222 -2.73 -17.01 -17.84
CA TRP A 222 -2.59 -16.07 -16.72
C TRP A 222 -2.14 -16.77 -15.43
N VAL A 223 -2.68 -17.96 -15.13
CA VAL A 223 -2.22 -18.82 -14.02
C VAL A 223 -0.75 -19.22 -14.21
N ARG A 224 -0.34 -19.47 -15.45
CA ARG A 224 1.07 -19.68 -15.83
C ARG A 224 1.93 -18.46 -15.53
N CYS A 225 1.53 -17.26 -15.96
CA CYS A 225 2.30 -16.02 -15.74
C CYS A 225 2.42 -15.67 -14.26
N VAL A 226 1.32 -15.75 -13.50
CA VAL A 226 1.34 -15.46 -12.05
C VAL A 226 2.17 -16.50 -11.30
N SER A 227 2.04 -17.80 -11.63
CA SER A 227 2.88 -18.84 -11.02
C SER A 227 4.37 -18.72 -11.38
N CYS A 228 4.68 -18.24 -12.60
CA CYS A 228 6.07 -18.03 -13.04
C CYS A 228 6.72 -16.81 -12.38
N SER A 229 5.93 -15.81 -11.97
CA SER A 229 6.43 -14.67 -11.21
C SER A 229 6.82 -15.02 -9.76
N ALA A 230 6.36 -16.15 -9.23
CA ALA A 230 6.56 -16.58 -7.85
C ALA A 230 7.50 -17.78 -7.65
N LEU A 231 7.99 -18.44 -8.71
CA LEU A 231 8.82 -19.64 -8.62
C LEU A 231 9.98 -19.64 -9.65
N PRO A 232 11.16 -20.21 -9.31
CA PRO A 232 12.22 -20.43 -10.29
C PRO A 232 11.73 -21.33 -11.44
N MET A 233 11.99 -20.89 -12.68
CA MET A 233 11.45 -21.39 -13.96
C MET A 233 11.36 -22.93 -14.10
N ALA A 234 12.24 -23.70 -13.45
CA ALA A 234 12.32 -25.15 -13.59
C ALA A 234 11.12 -25.94 -13.01
N ARG A 235 10.37 -25.41 -12.03
CA ARG A 235 9.19 -26.12 -11.45
C ARG A 235 7.86 -25.79 -12.13
N CYS A 236 7.83 -24.80 -13.03
CA CYS A 236 6.59 -24.31 -13.64
C CYS A 236 5.98 -25.29 -14.66
N SER A 237 6.81 -26.11 -15.32
CA SER A 237 6.34 -27.01 -16.40
C SER A 237 5.55 -28.23 -15.89
N ARG A 238 5.87 -28.75 -14.70
CA ARG A 238 5.22 -29.96 -14.16
C ARG A 238 3.85 -29.70 -13.54
N ARG A 239 3.64 -28.55 -12.87
CA ARG A 239 2.32 -28.21 -12.28
C ARG A 239 1.27 -27.83 -13.33
N CYS A 240 1.66 -27.21 -14.45
CA CYS A 240 0.70 -26.83 -15.49
C CYS A 240 0.04 -28.02 -16.20
N ARG A 241 0.67 -29.19 -16.22
CA ARG A 241 0.12 -30.37 -16.91
C ARG A 241 -0.97 -31.10 -16.10
N LEU A 242 -1.19 -30.69 -14.84
CA LEU A 242 -2.19 -31.27 -13.94
C LEU A 242 -3.47 -30.42 -13.84
N TYR A 243 -3.47 -29.20 -14.40
CA TYR A 243 -4.60 -28.25 -14.40
C TYR A 243 -5.15 -27.97 -15.81
N CYS A 244 -4.57 -28.58 -16.85
CA CYS A 244 -5.12 -28.72 -18.20
C CYS A 244 -5.64 -30.15 -18.35
#